data_AF-A0A380AB76-F1
#
_entry.id   AF-A0A380AB76-F1
#
_cell.length_a   1.000
_cell.length_b   1.000
_cell.length_c   1.000
_cell.angle_alpha   90.00
_cell.angle_beta   90.00
_cell.angle_gamma   90.00
#
_symmetry.space_group_name_H-M   'P 1'
#
loop_
_entity.id
_entity.type
_entity.pdbx_description
1 polymer ?
#
loop_
_entity_poly.entity_id
_entity_poly.type
_entity_poly.pdbx_seq_one_letter_code
_entity_poly.pdbx_strand_id
1 'polypeptide(L)' 'MRKLIYQGFILTNSEGHTDSWKLTIKDQHRIGSLFELRRLVAYYLELGVLPETRVSLQDVKQVQNMMPKNTVIAKKS' A
#
# COMPACT_ATOMS: atom_id res chain seq x y z
N MET A 1 -11.72 5.82 -16.01
CA MET A 1 -11.77 5.51 -14.55
C MET A 1 -12.81 4.43 -14.32
N ARG A 2 -12.41 3.25 -13.84
CA ARG A 2 -13.33 2.14 -13.51
C ARG A 2 -13.57 2.10 -12.00
N LYS A 3 -14.80 1.78 -11.60
CA LYS A 3 -15.19 1.57 -10.20
C LYS A 3 -15.99 0.28 -10.11
N LEU A 4 -15.77 -0.47 -9.03
CA LEU A 4 -16.50 -1.70 -8.72
C LEU A 4 -16.91 -1.66 -7.25
N ILE A 5 -18.16 -1.99 -6.97
CA ILE A 5 -18.66 -2.16 -5.61
C ILE A 5 -18.63 -3.66 -5.30
N TYR A 6 -17.98 -4.03 -4.20
CA TYR A 6 -17.86 -5.42 -3.75
C TYR A 6 -18.08 -5.52 -2.25
N GLN A 7 -19.15 -6.21 -1.84
CA GLN A 7 -19.52 -6.42 -0.42
C GLN A 7 -19.55 -5.11 0.41
N GLY A 8 -20.03 -4.02 -0.19
CA GLY A 8 -20.09 -2.70 0.45
C GLY A 8 -18.81 -1.86 0.34
N PHE A 9 -17.72 -2.41 -0.21
CA PHE A 9 -16.47 -1.70 -0.43
C PHE A 9 -16.34 -1.22 -1.88
N ILE A 10 -15.69 -0.07 -2.07
CA ILE A 10 -15.42 0.49 -3.38
C ILE A 10 -13.98 0.15 -3.78
N LEU A 11 -13.85 -0.51 -4.93
CA LEU A 11 -12.59 -0.72 -5.61
C LEU A 11 -12.53 0.21 -6.81
N THR A 12 -11.41 0.92 -6.98
CA THR A 12 -11.22 1.85 -8.09
C THR A 12 -10.02 1.45 -8.92
N ASN A 13 -10.05 1.79 -10.20
CA ASN A 13 -8.94 1.57 -11.11
C ASN A 13 -8.85 2.75 -12.09
N SER A 14 -7.83 3.58 -11.87
CA SER A 14 -7.55 4.76 -12.71
C SER A 14 -6.76 4.40 -13.96
N GLU A 15 -5.83 3.44 -13.85
CA GLU A 15 -4.82 3.13 -14.87
C GLU A 15 -5.32 2.12 -15.91
N GLY A 16 -6.30 1.29 -15.54
CA GLY A 16 -6.91 0.30 -16.42
C GLY A 16 -6.19 -1.05 -16.45
N HIS A 17 -5.07 -1.21 -15.72
CA HIS A 17 -4.38 -2.49 -15.57
C HIS A 17 -5.10 -3.43 -14.60
N THR A 18 -4.94 -4.74 -14.77
CA THR A 18 -5.65 -5.74 -13.96
C THR A 18 -5.14 -5.86 -12.53
N ASP A 19 -3.93 -5.38 -12.28
CA ASP A 19 -3.16 -5.38 -11.03
C ASP A 19 -3.09 -4.00 -10.35
N SER A 20 -3.68 -2.96 -10.95
CA SER A 20 -3.67 -1.59 -10.44
C SER A 20 -4.99 -1.19 -9.76
N TRP A 21 -5.73 -2.15 -9.19
CA TRP A 21 -6.93 -1.81 -8.44
C TRP A 21 -6.56 -1.24 -7.09
N LYS A 22 -7.35 -0.29 -6.60
CA LYS A 22 -7.20 0.34 -5.29
C LYS A 22 -8.40 0.03 -4.43
N LEU A 23 -8.14 -0.44 -3.22
CA LEU A 23 -9.11 -0.67 -2.16
C LEU A 23 -8.84 0.29 -1.00
N THR A 24 -9.89 0.91 -0.48
CA THR A 24 -9.82 1.75 0.71
C THR A 24 -10.72 1.14 1.78
N ILE A 25 -10.13 0.85 2.95
CA ILE A 25 -10.85 0.38 4.13
C ILE A 25 -10.35 1.21 5.30
N LYS A 26 -11.24 2.00 5.92
CA LYS A 26 -10.88 2.98 6.95
C LYS A 26 -9.75 3.91 6.42
N ASP A 27 -8.64 3.99 7.14
CA ASP A 27 -7.46 4.81 6.80
C ASP A 27 -6.39 4.04 5.99
N GLN A 28 -6.65 2.78 5.64
CA GLN A 28 -5.69 1.98 4.88
C GLN A 28 -6.07 1.93 3.41
N HIS A 29 -5.06 2.12 2.56
CA HIS A 29 -5.15 1.93 1.12
C HIS A 29 -4.31 0.74 0.72
N ARG A 30 -4.86 -0.12 -0.13
CA ARG A 30 -4.14 -1.26 -0.74
C ARG A 30 -4.28 -1.19 -2.25
N ILE A 31 -3.18 -1.52 -2.93
CA ILE A 31 -3.11 -1.61 -4.38
C ILE A 31 -2.76 -3.05 -4.73
N GLY A 32 -3.42 -3.60 -5.74
CA GLY A 32 -3.12 -4.95 -6.23
C GLY A 32 -4.16 -5.44 -7.23
N SER A 33 -4.09 -6.73 -7.54
CA SER A 33 -5.08 -7.35 -8.41
C SER A 33 -6.46 -7.43 -7.75
N LEU A 34 -7.51 -7.47 -8.58
CA LEU A 34 -8.87 -7.59 -8.08
C LEU A 34 -9.07 -8.84 -7.21
N PHE A 35 -8.38 -9.94 -7.53
CA PHE A 35 -8.43 -11.17 -6.74
C PHE A 35 -7.84 -10.98 -5.34
N GLU A 36 -6.65 -10.38 -5.24
CA GLU A 36 -5.99 -10.11 -3.96
C GLU A 36 -6.83 -9.18 -3.09
N LEU A 37 -7.38 -8.11 -3.68
CA LEU A 37 -8.20 -7.15 -2.94
C LEU A 37 -9.52 -7.77 -2.47
N ARG A 38 -10.16 -8.63 -3.26
CA ARG A 38 -11.35 -9.36 -2.82
C ARG A 38 -11.06 -10.33 -1.67
N ARG A 39 -9.90 -11.01 -1.71
CA ARG A 39 -9.44 -11.84 -0.60
C ARG A 39 -9.20 -11.01 0.66
N LEU A 40 -8.62 -9.82 0.51
CA LEU A 40 -8.35 -8.90 1.61
C LEU A 40 -9.66 -8.37 2.24
N VAL A 41 -10.68 -8.08 1.42
CA VAL A 41 -12.03 -7.75 1.90
C VAL A 41 -12.63 -8.90 2.70
N ALA A 42 -12.58 -10.13 2.18
CA ALA A 42 -13.11 -11.30 2.88
C ALA A 42 -12.43 -11.50 4.24
N TYR A 43 -11.09 -11.40 4.28
CA TYR A 43 -10.31 -11.49 5.51
C TYR A 43 -10.71 -10.40 6.52
N TYR A 44 -10.88 -9.16 6.06
CA TYR A 44 -11.32 -8.06 6.92
C TYR A 44 -12.74 -8.28 7.48
N LEU A 45 -13.66 -8.76 6.66
CA LEU A 45 -15.03 -9.04 7.11
C LEU A 45 -15.08 -10.18 8.13
N GLU A 46 -14.18 -11.16 8.01
CA GLU A 46 -14.12 -12.31 8.91
C GLU A 46 -13.41 -11.99 10.24
N LEU A 47 -12.30 -11.26 10.20
CA LEU A 47 -11.42 -11.06 11.35
C LEU A 47 -11.41 -9.62 11.90
N GLY A 48 -11.98 -8.66 11.18
CA GLY A 48 -12.01 -7.24 11.56
C GLY A 48 -10.66 -6.52 11.45
N VAL A 49 -9.60 -7.21 11.01
CA VAL A 49 -8.23 -6.70 10.90
C VAL A 49 -7.70 -6.81 9.47
N LEU A 50 -6.86 -5.86 9.07
CA LEU A 50 -6.17 -5.90 7.80
C LEU A 50 -4.74 -6.41 8.00
N PRO A 51 -4.31 -7.45 7.28
CA PRO A 51 -2.96 -7.96 7.40
C PRO A 51 -1.98 -6.91 6.90
N GLU A 52 -0.86 -6.73 7.60
CA GLU A 52 0.21 -5.84 7.13
C GLU A 52 0.62 -6.26 5.72
N THR A 53 0.61 -5.31 4.78
CA THR A 53 1.25 -5.55 3.49
C THR A 53 2.71 -5.70 3.80
N ARG A 54 3.31 -6.84 3.42
CA ARG A 54 4.76 -6.86 3.27
C ARG A 54 5.06 -5.73 2.30
N VAL A 55 5.69 -4.67 2.79
CA VAL A 55 6.20 -3.58 1.96
C VAL A 55 6.93 -4.27 0.82
N SER A 56 6.46 -4.03 -0.41
CA SER A 56 7.22 -4.47 -1.58
C SER A 56 8.62 -3.93 -1.37
N LEU A 57 9.65 -4.75 -1.56
CA LEU A 57 11.06 -4.36 -1.40
C LEU A 57 11.42 -3.11 -2.26
N GLN A 58 10.53 -2.69 -3.15
CA GLN A 58 10.59 -1.48 -3.94
C GLN A 58 10.30 -0.19 -3.13
N ASP A 59 9.42 -0.22 -2.11
CA ASP A 59 9.12 0.95 -1.26
C ASP A 59 10.26 1.27 -0.27
N VAL A 60 11.05 0.25 0.10
CA VAL A 60 12.23 0.43 0.97
C VAL A 60 13.29 1.31 0.29
N LYS A 61 13.29 1.39 -1.05
CA LYS A 61 14.27 2.21 -1.79
C LYS A 61 14.04 3.71 -1.66
N GLN A 62 12.85 4.18 -1.26
CA GLN A 62 12.60 5.62 -1.05
C GLN A 62 12.98 6.10 0.35
N VAL A 63 12.89 5.24 1.38
CA VAL A 63 13.15 5.67 2.78
C VAL A 63 14.65 5.84 3.06
N GLN A 64 15.52 5.11 2.35
CA GLN A 64 16.98 5.27 2.51
C GLN A 64 17.55 6.60 1.97
N ASN A 65 16.81 7.32 1.11
CA ASN A 65 17.28 8.60 0.56
C ASN A 65 16.97 9.82 1.45
N MET A 66 16.37 9.62 2.64
CA MET A 66 16.02 10.71 3.58
C MET A 66 16.84 10.71 4.87
N MET A 67 17.95 9.97 4.96
CA MET A 67 18.90 10.13 6.07
C MET A 67 19.82 11.34 5.81
N PRO A 68 19.80 12.38 6.67
CA PRO A 68 20.76 13.48 6.56
C PRO A 68 22.16 12.93 6.83
N LYS A 69 23.09 13.21 5.91
CA LYS A 69 24.52 12.93 6.11
C LYS A 69 24.99 13.74 7.32
N ASN A 70 25.20 13.09 8.46
CA ASN A 70 25.86 13.70 9.60
C ASN A 70 27.29 14.09 9.19
N THR A 71 27.52 15.39 8.98
CA THR A 71 28.84 15.98 8.77
C THR A 71 29.60 15.91 10.09
N VAL A 72 30.52 14.95 10.21
CA VAL A 72 31.47 14.91 11.32
C VAL A 72 32.46 16.06 11.10
N ILE A 73 32.35 17.11 11.93
CA ILE A 73 33.31 18.21 11.99
C ILE A 73 34.62 17.65 12.56
N ALA A 74 35.62 17.45 11.69
CA ALA A 74 36.97 17.14 12.11
C ALA A 74 37.64 18.41 12.67
N LYS A 75 37.82 18.46 13.99
CA LYS A 75 38.71 19.42 14.66
C LYS A 75 40.16 19.04 14.33
N LYS A 76 40.90 19.95 13.70
CA LYS A 76 42.36 19.87 13.54
C LYS A 76 43.02 20.40 14.83
N SER A 77 43.89 19.59 15.43
CA SER A 77 44.92 20.00 16.39
C SER A 77 46.22 20.32 15.66
#